data_AF-A0A090V7V9-F1
#
_entry.id   AF-A0A090V7V9-F1
#
_cell.length_a   1.000
_cell.length_b   1.000
_cell.length_c   1.000
_cell.angle_alpha   90.00
_cell.angle_beta   90.00
_cell.angle_gamma   90.00
#
_symmetry.space_group_name_H-M   'P 1'
#
loop_
_entity.id
_entity.type
_entity.pdbx_description
1 polymer ?
#
loop_
_entity_poly.entity_id
_entity_poly.type
_entity_poly.pdbx_seq_one_letter_code
_entity_poly.pdbx_strand_id
1 'polypeptide(L)'
;MFSKACEYGIKAAIFIATKSYEDKRVSPKEIAEKINSPQAFTAKILQSLVRNDIVSSVKGAYGGFEIQKNRISQVKLAQIVKAIDGDSIYMAAV
;
A
#
# COMPACT_ATOMS: atom_id res chain seq x y z
N MET A 1 5.19 5.73 17.74
CA MET A 1 4.69 4.37 17.46
C MET A 1 3.96 4.40 16.13
N PHE A 2 4.12 3.40 15.25
CA PHE A 2 3.37 3.34 13.98
C PHE A 2 1.88 3.11 14.22
N SER A 3 1.02 3.73 13.42
CA SER A 3 -0.41 3.47 13.50
C SER A 3 -0.74 2.07 12.96
N LYS A 4 -1.91 1.56 13.32
CA LYS A 4 -2.44 0.33 12.71
C LYS A 4 -2.64 0.47 11.20
N ALA A 5 -3.01 1.66 10.72
CA ALA A 5 -3.12 1.92 9.29
C ALA A 5 -1.76 1.76 8.60
N CYS A 6 -0.67 2.23 9.22
CA CYS A 6 0.67 2.09 8.68
C CYS A 6 1.12 0.62 8.63
N GLU A 7 0.87 -0.14 9.69
CA GLU A 7 1.15 -1.59 9.71
C GLU A 7 0.45 -2.32 8.55
N TYR A 8 -0.84 -2.06 8.36
CA TYR A 8 -1.60 -2.65 7.25
C TYR A 8 -1.15 -2.13 5.88
N GLY A 9 -0.77 -0.86 5.75
CA GLY A 9 -0.25 -0.29 4.51
C GLY A 9 1.07 -0.91 4.06
N ILE A 10 1.98 -1.19 5.01
CA ILE A 10 3.22 -1.91 4.73
C ILE A 10 2.89 -3.33 4.23
N LYS A 11 2.02 -4.06 4.93
CA LYS A 11 1.60 -5.41 4.52
C LYS A 11 0.93 -5.41 3.13
N ALA A 12 0.07 -4.43 2.86
CA ALA A 12 -0.60 -4.27 1.59
C ALA A 12 0.40 -4.00 0.45
N ALA A 13 1.33 -3.06 0.65
CA ALA A 13 2.36 -2.74 -0.33
C ALA A 13 3.25 -3.94 -0.66
N ILE A 14 3.67 -4.71 0.37
CA ILE A 14 4.44 -5.95 0.18
C ILE A 14 3.64 -6.96 -0.65
N PHE A 15 2.38 -7.21 -0.29
CA PHE A 15 1.55 -8.18 -1.01
C PHE A 15 1.34 -7.78 -2.48
N ILE A 16 1.04 -6.50 -2.73
CA ILE A 16 0.90 -5.96 -4.08
C ILE A 16 2.22 -6.12 -4.84
N ALA A 17 3.36 -5.73 -4.24
CA ALA A 17 4.67 -5.86 -4.87
C ALA A 17 4.98 -7.30 -5.26
N THR A 18 4.75 -8.27 -4.37
CA THR A 18 4.95 -9.69 -4.63
C THR A 18 4.11 -10.15 -5.83
N LYS A 19 2.83 -9.75 -5.89
CA LYS A 19 1.95 -10.14 -6.99
C LYS A 19 2.27 -9.42 -8.30
N SER A 20 2.67 -8.15 -8.25
CA SER A 20 3.15 -7.43 -9.43
C SER A 20 4.47 -7.99 -9.96
N TYR A 21 5.32 -8.57 -9.11
CA TYR A 21 6.51 -9.29 -9.59
C TYR A 21 6.16 -10.55 -10.40
N GLU A 22 5.00 -11.17 -10.12
CA GLU A 22 4.38 -12.23 -10.91
C GLU A 22 3.53 -11.70 -12.08
N ASP A 23 3.61 -10.40 -12.40
CA ASP A 23 2.84 -9.73 -13.44
C ASP A 23 1.30 -9.80 -13.23
N LYS A 24 0.88 -9.83 -11.95
CA LYS A 24 -0.53 -9.86 -11.53
C LYS A 24 -0.94 -8.58 -10.81
N ARG A 25 -2.21 -8.23 -10.99
CA ARG A 25 -2.93 -7.22 -10.21
C ARG A 25 -3.75 -7.91 -9.12
N VAL A 26 -3.98 -7.20 -8.02
CA VAL A 26 -4.77 -7.70 -6.89
C VAL A 26 -5.95 -6.80 -6.59
N SER A 27 -7.11 -7.39 -6.30
CA SER A 27 -8.30 -6.61 -5.92
C SER A 27 -8.21 -6.10 -4.48
N PRO A 28 -8.95 -5.03 -4.12
CA PRO A 28 -9.08 -4.58 -2.74
C PRO A 28 -9.51 -5.67 -1.76
N LYS A 29 -10.38 -6.58 -2.22
CA LYS A 29 -10.91 -7.69 -1.41
C LYS A 29 -9.79 -8.67 -1.06
N GLU A 30 -9.03 -9.13 -2.07
CA GLU A 30 -7.90 -10.04 -1.87
C GLU A 30 -6.82 -9.43 -0.96
N ILE A 31 -6.54 -8.13 -1.12
CA ILE A 31 -5.58 -7.43 -0.26
C ILE A 31 -6.06 -7.44 1.19
N ALA A 32 -7.32 -7.05 1.44
CA ALA A 32 -7.91 -6.99 2.78
C ALA A 32 -7.88 -8.35 3.48
N GLU A 33 -8.26 -9.42 2.76
CA GLU A 33 -8.19 -10.80 3.24
C GLU A 33 -6.76 -11.21 3.57
N LYS A 34 -5.80 -10.93 2.67
CA LYS A 34 -4.41 -11.35 2.84
C LYS A 34 -3.71 -10.67 4.01
N ILE A 35 -4.03 -9.41 4.27
CA ILE A 35 -3.43 -8.64 5.37
C ILE A 35 -4.23 -8.72 6.68
N ASN A 36 -5.35 -9.46 6.67
CA ASN A 36 -6.29 -9.60 7.78
C ASN A 36 -6.77 -8.24 8.32
N SER A 37 -7.34 -7.42 7.43
CA SER A 37 -7.85 -6.08 7.73
C SER A 37 -9.27 -5.90 7.18
N PRO A 38 -10.15 -5.13 7.85
CA PRO A 38 -11.47 -4.82 7.31
C PRO A 38 -11.37 -4.17 5.92
N GLN A 39 -12.24 -4.58 4.99
CA GLN A 39 -12.15 -4.13 3.59
C GLN A 39 -12.30 -2.62 3.44
N ALA A 40 -13.24 -2.00 4.16
CA ALA A 40 -13.42 -0.54 4.15
C ALA A 40 -12.18 0.20 4.68
N PHE A 41 -11.52 -0.36 5.69
CA PHE A 41 -10.29 0.21 6.25
C PHE A 41 -9.12 0.08 5.27
N THR A 42 -8.97 -1.10 4.67
CA THR A 42 -8.00 -1.37 3.60
C THR A 42 -8.19 -0.41 2.43
N ALA A 43 -9.43 -0.13 2.01
CA ALA A 43 -9.70 0.80 0.92
C ALA A 43 -9.14 2.21 1.20
N LYS A 44 -9.27 2.72 2.44
CA LYS A 44 -8.71 4.01 2.83
C LYS A 44 -7.18 4.01 2.76
N ILE A 45 -6.55 2.93 3.19
CA ILE A 45 -5.08 2.76 3.12
C ILE A 45 -4.62 2.74 1.66
N LEU A 46 -5.27 1.96 0.81
CA LEU A 46 -4.96 1.88 -0.62
C LEU A 46 -5.10 3.23 -1.31
N GLN A 47 -6.11 4.04 -0.93
CA GLN A 47 -6.23 5.41 -1.42
C GLN A 47 -5.02 6.27 -1.03
N SER A 48 -4.53 6.18 0.20
CA SER A 48 -3.32 6.90 0.62
C SER A 48 -2.09 6.47 -0.18
N LEU A 49 -1.91 5.16 -0.41
CA LEU A 49 -0.80 4.64 -1.20
C LEU A 49 -0.85 5.09 -2.67
N VAL A 50 -2.05 5.14 -3.28
CA VAL A 50 -2.23 5.63 -4.65
C VAL A 50 -1.92 7.13 -4.75
N ARG A 51 -2.45 7.94 -3.83
CA ARG A 51 -2.21 9.40 -3.83
C ARG A 51 -0.74 9.78 -3.66
N ASN A 52 0.08 8.88 -3.12
CA ASN A 52 1.51 9.08 -2.91
C ASN A 52 2.38 8.31 -3.93
N ASP A 53 1.80 7.84 -5.03
CA ASP A 53 2.50 7.15 -6.14
C ASP A 53 3.30 5.90 -5.73
N ILE A 54 2.88 5.26 -4.63
CA ILE A 54 3.50 4.03 -4.12
C ILE A 54 2.94 2.82 -4.87
N VAL A 55 1.63 2.82 -5.09
CA VAL A 55 0.91 1.80 -5.87
C VAL A 55 0.05 2.48 -6.93
N SER A 56 -0.22 1.78 -8.02
CA SER A 56 -1.15 2.21 -9.07
C SER A 56 -2.46 1.44 -8.95
N SER A 57 -3.56 2.05 -9.38
CA SER A 57 -4.87 1.40 -9.47
C SER A 57 -5.36 1.41 -10.91
N VAL A 58 -5.73 0.24 -11.42
CA VAL A 58 -6.31 0.07 -12.75
C VAL A 58 -7.78 -0.29 -12.60
N LYS A 59 -8.65 0.36 -13.37
CA LYS A 59 -10.10 0.11 -13.37
C LYS A 59 -10.48 -1.00 -14.36
N GLY A 60 -11.65 -1.59 -14.18
CA GLY A 60 -12.24 -2.58 -15.09
C GLY A 60 -12.19 -4.02 -14.56
N ALA A 61 -12.71 -4.97 -15.36
CA ALA A 61 -12.82 -6.39 -14.98
C ALA A 61 -11.47 -7.06 -14.67
N TYR A 62 -10.40 -6.59 -15.32
CA TYR A 62 -9.00 -7.02 -15.10
C TYR A 62 -8.17 -5.95 -14.37
N GLY A 63 -8.87 -5.06 -13.65
CA GLY A 63 -8.28 -4.01 -12.83
C GLY A 63 -7.70 -4.55 -11.53
N GLY A 64 -7.36 -3.63 -10.63
CA GLY A 64 -6.75 -3.94 -9.33
C GLY A 64 -5.62 -2.99 -9.01
N PHE A 65 -4.79 -3.39 -8.05
CA PHE A 65 -3.65 -2.62 -7.59
C PHE A 65 -2.34 -3.30 -8.02
N GLU A 66 -1.36 -2.49 -8.39
CA GLU A 66 -0.04 -2.96 -8.81
C GLU A 66 1.07 -1.96 -8.45
N ILE A 67 2.31 -2.44 -8.48
CA ILE A 67 3.51 -1.60 -8.54
C ILE A 67 4.26 -2.03 -9.80
N GLN A 68 4.64 -1.07 -10.66
CA GLN A 68 5.43 -1.39 -11.85
C GLN A 68 6.71 -2.13 -11.45
N LYS A 69 7.01 -3.24 -12.11
CA LYS A 69 8.07 -4.19 -11.72
C LYS A 69 9.45 -3.53 -11.56
N ASN A 70 9.78 -2.60 -12.46
CA ASN A 70 11.01 -1.79 -12.43
C ASN A 70 11.05 -0.75 -11.28
N ARG A 71 9.90 -0.40 -10.69
CA ARG A 71 9.78 0.55 -9.59
C ARG A 71 9.73 -0.11 -8.22
N ILE A 72 9.50 -1.43 -8.14
CA ILE A 72 9.38 -2.15 -6.85
C ILE A 72 10.59 -1.90 -5.95
N SER A 73 11.81 -1.98 -6.48
CA SER A 73 13.05 -1.76 -5.73
C SER A 73 13.28 -0.30 -5.30
N GLN A 74 12.51 0.65 -5.86
CA GLN A 74 12.62 2.07 -5.56
C GLN A 74 11.63 2.51 -4.48
N VAL A 75 10.60 1.70 -4.19
CA VAL A 75 9.63 1.98 -3.14
C VAL A 75 10.29 1.77 -1.78
N LYS A 76 10.41 2.85 -1.01
CA LYS A 76 11.03 2.84 0.32
C LYS A 76 9.98 2.74 1.41
N LEU A 77 10.32 2.04 2.50
CA LEU A 77 9.49 1.98 3.71
C LEU A 77 9.09 3.38 4.21
N ALA A 78 10.03 4.33 4.21
CA ALA A 78 9.78 5.71 4.64
C ALA A 78 8.70 6.42 3.80
N GLN A 79 8.54 6.08 2.51
CA GLN A 79 7.47 6.65 1.68
C GLN A 79 6.10 6.12 2.15
N ILE A 80 6.00 4.83 2.47
CA ILE A 80 4.77 4.21 2.98
C ILE A 80 4.39 4.82 4.33
N VAL A 81 5.36 4.96 5.23
CA VAL A 81 5.15 5.59 6.55
C VAL A 81 4.66 7.01 6.38
N LYS A 82 5.37 7.84 5.59
CA LYS A 82 4.98 9.22 5.32
C LYS A 82 3.59 9.33 4.68
N ALA A 83 3.24 8.44 3.76
CA ALA A 83 1.94 8.45 3.08
C ALA A 83 0.76 8.18 4.02
N ILE A 84 0.99 7.49 5.15
CA ILE A 84 -0.07 7.04 6.05
C ILE A 84 -0.08 7.82 7.37
N ASP A 85 1.07 7.93 8.03
CA ASP A 85 1.20 8.57 9.35
C ASP A 85 1.73 10.00 9.27
N GLY A 86 2.18 10.44 8.08
CA GLY A 86 2.70 11.79 7.87
C GLY A 86 4.06 12.02 8.51
N ASP A 87 4.47 13.29 8.57
CA ASP A 87 5.78 13.68 9.10
C ASP A 87 5.84 13.66 10.65
N SER A 88 4.69 13.49 11.32
CA SER A 88 4.57 13.49 12.78
C SER A 88 5.42 12.42 13.46
N ILE A 89 5.65 11.28 12.80
CA ILE A 89 6.51 10.20 13.32
C ILE A 89 8.00 10.58 13.33
N TYR A 90 8.42 11.50 12.46
CA TYR A 90 9.82 11.93 12.37
C TYR A 90 10.13 13.14 13.26
N MET A 91 9.10 13.85 13.74
CA MET A 91 9.23 15.10 14.49
C MET A 91 9.12 14.92 16.01
N ALA A 92 9.03 13.69 16.53
CA ALA A 92 8.85 13.41 17.96
C ALA A 92 10.07 13.73 18.86
N ALA A 93 11.03 14.51 18.37
CA ALA A 93 12.19 14.99 19.12
C ALA A 93 12.36 16.50 18.91
N VAL A 94 11.40 17.29 19.41
CA VAL A 94 11.57 18.71 19.75
C VAL A 94 10.58 19.09 20.83
#